data_AF-A0A924Y320-F1
#
_entry.id   AF-A0A924Y320-F1
#
_cell.length_a   1.000
_cell.length_b   1.000
_cell.length_c   1.000
_cell.angle_alpha   90.00
_cell.angle_beta   90.00
_cell.angle_gamma   90.00
#
_symmetry.space_group_name_H-M   'P 1'
#
loop_
_entity.id
_entity.type
_entity.pdbx_description
1 polymer ?
#
loop_
_entity_poly.entity_id
_entity_poly.type
_entity_poly.pdbx_seq_one_letter_code
_entity_poly.pdbx_strand_id
1 'polypeptide(L)'
;MDETSPAVVGPVFRVTVPVTEKAAYDAVAEYLAHRTQHMELVIHQKPEFGLWIYYYQSAKYLRTHDISWALAGNGPILLDVTTGEAFLTGTAEPPAHYIAAYIRSRASKNGAVLGTDTMLGK
;
A
#
# COMPACT_ATOMS: atom_id res chain seq x y z
N MET A 1 -8.02 3.14 -24.06
CA MET A 1 -7.63 3.14 -22.64
C MET A 1 -7.77 1.71 -22.19
N ASP A 2 -6.66 1.07 -21.83
CA ASP A 2 -6.66 -0.30 -21.34
C ASP A 2 -7.18 -0.31 -19.90
N GLU A 3 -8.35 -0.90 -19.68
CA GLU A 3 -9.03 -1.02 -18.38
C GLU A 3 -8.34 -1.98 -17.40
N THR A 4 -7.18 -2.56 -17.76
CA THR A 4 -6.53 -3.61 -16.96
C THR A 4 -5.36 -3.14 -16.09
N SER A 5 -5.15 -1.83 -15.90
CA SER A 5 -4.13 -1.34 -14.96
C SER A 5 -4.35 -1.98 -13.58
N PRO A 6 -3.36 -2.69 -13.03
CA PRO A 6 -3.56 -3.49 -11.84
C PRO A 6 -3.98 -2.58 -10.69
N ALA A 7 -5.02 -3.00 -9.96
CA ALA A 7 -5.56 -2.26 -8.81
C ALA A 7 -4.49 -1.92 -7.76
N VAL A 8 -3.43 -2.73 -7.69
CA VAL A 8 -2.31 -2.58 -6.76
C VAL A 8 -1.00 -2.89 -7.50
N VAL A 9 0.02 -2.04 -7.36
CA VAL A 9 1.34 -2.17 -7.98
C VAL A 9 2.39 -2.45 -6.90
N GLY A 10 3.19 -3.51 -7.06
CA GLY A 10 4.26 -3.84 -6.14
C GLY A 10 4.59 -5.34 -6.07
N PRO A 11 5.43 -5.76 -5.10
CA PRO A 11 5.93 -4.95 -3.98
C PRO A 11 6.93 -3.86 -4.41
N VAL A 12 6.89 -2.69 -3.75
CA VAL A 12 7.81 -1.56 -4.02
C VAL A 12 8.94 -1.45 -3.00
N PHE A 13 8.74 -1.98 -1.81
CA PHE A 13 9.79 -2.22 -0.81
C PHE A 13 9.28 -3.28 0.17
N ARG A 14 10.17 -3.72 1.07
CA ARG A 14 9.84 -4.68 2.13
C ARG A 14 10.42 -4.23 3.47
N VAL A 15 9.63 -4.39 4.53
CA VAL A 15 10.00 -4.19 5.94
C VAL A 15 10.23 -5.56 6.57
N THR A 16 11.24 -5.69 7.43
CA THR A 16 11.48 -6.92 8.18
C THR A 16 10.33 -7.23 9.13
N VAL A 17 9.89 -8.49 9.15
CA VAL A 17 8.87 -8.98 10.08
C VAL A 17 9.49 -9.36 11.44
N PRO A 18 8.81 -9.12 12.58
CA PRO A 18 7.47 -8.54 12.70
C PRO A 18 7.46 -7.03 12.40
N VAL A 19 6.44 -6.60 11.64
CA VAL A 19 6.26 -5.20 11.28
C VAL A 19 5.67 -4.44 12.47
N THR A 20 6.51 -3.71 13.21
CA THR A 20 6.04 -2.77 14.24
C THR A 20 5.45 -1.52 13.60
N GLU A 21 4.58 -0.81 14.33
CA GLU A 21 4.00 0.47 13.88
C GLU A 21 5.09 1.48 13.49
N LYS A 22 6.13 1.61 14.33
CA LYS A 22 7.25 2.53 14.08
C LYS A 22 8.06 2.11 12.84
N ALA A 23 8.41 0.83 12.72
CA ALA A 23 9.17 0.35 11.56
C ALA A 23 8.37 0.50 10.25
N ALA A 24 7.05 0.30 10.32
CA ALA A 24 6.15 0.53 9.21
C ALA A 24 6.14 2.01 8.79
N TYR A 25 5.99 2.92 9.76
CA TYR A 25 5.95 4.35 9.52
C TYR A 25 7.27 4.86 8.95
N ASP A 26 8.39 4.53 9.59
CA ASP A 26 9.73 4.97 9.18
C ASP A 26 10.03 4.56 7.72
N ALA A 27 9.73 3.30 7.37
CA ALA A 27 9.95 2.79 6.02
C ALA A 27 9.10 3.52 4.96
N VAL A 28 7.83 3.80 5.27
CA VAL A 28 6.95 4.54 4.35
C VAL A 28 7.35 6.00 4.24
N ALA A 29 7.71 6.64 5.37
CA ALA A 29 8.16 8.02 5.39
C ALA A 29 9.46 8.19 4.58
N GLU A 30 10.41 7.27 4.73
CA GLU A 30 11.64 7.23 3.94
C GLU A 30 11.34 7.02 2.45
N TYR A 31 10.49 6.05 2.11
CA TYR A 31 10.07 5.81 0.72
C TYR A 31 9.43 7.06 0.09
N LEU A 32 8.51 7.71 0.80
CA LEU A 32 7.83 8.91 0.32
C LEU A 32 8.80 10.09 0.19
N ALA A 33 9.72 10.29 1.15
CA ALA A 33 10.72 11.35 1.08
C ALA A 33 11.56 11.27 -0.20
N HIS A 34 11.98 10.07 -0.59
CA HIS A 34 12.69 9.85 -1.85
C HIS A 34 11.79 10.13 -3.07
N ARG A 35 10.55 9.63 -3.06
CA ARG A 35 9.65 9.74 -4.23
C ARG A 35 9.12 11.16 -4.46
N THR A 36 8.98 11.97 -3.40
CA THR A 36 8.44 13.33 -3.48
C THR A 36 9.53 14.40 -3.39
N GLN A 37 10.79 14.03 -3.64
CA GLN A 37 11.94 14.96 -3.63
C GLN A 37 12.00 15.81 -2.35
N HIS A 38 11.73 15.19 -1.20
CA HIS A 38 11.74 15.82 0.12
C HIS A 38 10.74 16.97 0.33
N MET A 39 9.63 17.02 -0.42
CA MET A 39 8.49 17.85 -0.04
C MET A 39 8.01 17.54 1.40
N GLU A 40 7.56 18.57 2.12
CA GLU A 40 6.90 18.41 3.42
C GLU A 40 5.54 17.71 3.21
N LEU A 41 5.37 16.52 3.82
CA LEU A 41 4.17 15.71 3.71
C LEU A 41 3.40 15.65 5.02
N VAL A 42 2.08 15.61 4.92
CA VAL A 42 1.21 15.09 5.97
C VAL A 42 0.93 13.63 5.64
N ILE A 43 1.28 12.73 6.55
CA ILE A 43 1.08 11.28 6.41
C ILE A 43 0.11 10.83 7.50
N HIS A 44 -0.96 10.14 7.11
CA HIS A 44 -1.91 9.52 8.01
C HIS A 44 -1.84 8.00 7.88
N GLN A 45 -1.44 7.34 8.96
CA GLN A 45 -1.34 5.88 9.08
C GLN A 45 -2.62 5.32 9.71
N LYS A 46 -3.14 4.21 9.18
CA LYS A 46 -4.32 3.51 9.72
C LYS A 46 -4.10 1.99 9.69
N PRO A 47 -4.31 1.26 10.79
CA PRO A 47 -4.35 -0.21 10.77
C PRO A 47 -5.71 -0.72 10.29
N GLU A 48 -5.74 -1.69 9.37
CA GLU A 48 -6.98 -2.29 8.88
C GLU A 48 -6.72 -3.65 8.21
N PHE A 49 -7.48 -4.69 8.57
CA PHE A 49 -7.39 -6.05 7.99
C PHE A 49 -5.97 -6.66 7.90
N GLY A 50 -5.11 -6.40 8.88
CA GLY A 50 -3.72 -6.86 8.85
C GLY A 50 -2.84 -6.09 7.85
N LEU A 51 -3.23 -4.87 7.52
CA LEU A 51 -2.47 -3.89 6.75
C LEU A 51 -2.20 -2.65 7.60
N TRP A 52 -1.07 -2.01 7.34
CA TRP A 52 -0.91 -0.57 7.57
C TRP A 52 -1.22 0.17 6.27
N ILE A 53 -2.18 1.10 6.32
CA ILE A 53 -2.59 1.93 5.19
C ILE A 53 -2.09 3.35 5.41
N TYR A 54 -1.46 3.92 4.39
CA TYR A 54 -0.90 5.27 4.45
C TYR A 54 -1.56 6.16 3.41
N TYR A 55 -2.14 7.25 3.89
CA TYR A 55 -2.61 8.36 3.09
C TYR A 55 -1.63 9.51 3.22
N TYR A 56 -1.35 10.20 2.13
CA TYR A 56 -0.37 11.27 2.15
C TYR A 56 -0.71 12.36 1.15
N GLN A 57 -0.34 13.58 1.52
CA GLN A 57 -0.46 14.75 0.68
C GLN A 57 0.58 15.79 1.11
N SER A 58 0.96 16.66 0.17
CA SER A 58 1.73 17.87 0.40
C SER A 58 1.11 18.72 1.51
N ALA A 59 1.89 19.02 2.54
CA ALA A 59 1.46 19.88 3.63
C ALA A 59 1.12 21.29 3.11
N LYS A 60 1.88 21.78 2.11
CA LYS A 60 1.63 23.08 1.49
C LYS A 60 0.31 23.11 0.72
N TYR A 61 -0.02 22.05 -0.02
CA TYR A 61 -1.33 21.95 -0.67
C TYR A 61 -2.46 21.97 0.36
N LEU A 62 -2.36 21.19 1.44
CA LEU A 62 -3.41 21.14 2.47
C LEU A 62 -3.63 22.49 3.16
N ARG A 63 -2.57 23.30 3.31
CA ARG A 63 -2.66 24.65 3.90
C ARG A 63 -3.17 25.71 2.94
N THR A 64 -2.78 25.64 1.67
CA THR A 64 -2.97 26.74 0.70
C THR A 64 -4.06 26.48 -0.33
N HIS A 65 -4.42 25.21 -0.54
CA HIS A 65 -5.26 24.74 -1.64
C HIS A 65 -4.75 25.09 -3.04
N ASP A 66 -3.48 25.51 -3.17
CA ASP A 66 -2.85 25.74 -4.45
C ASP A 66 -2.48 24.40 -5.10
N ILE A 67 -3.22 24.06 -6.16
CA ILE A 67 -3.13 22.80 -6.89
C ILE A 67 -1.72 22.51 -7.42
N SER A 68 -0.88 23.54 -7.64
CA SER A 68 0.51 23.34 -8.06
C SER A 68 1.34 22.57 -7.02
N TRP A 69 0.89 22.57 -5.76
CA TRP A 69 1.51 21.83 -4.67
C TRP A 69 0.85 20.47 -4.42
N ALA A 70 -0.22 20.10 -5.13
CA ALA A 70 -0.83 18.80 -4.96
C ALA A 70 0.08 17.69 -5.50
N LEU A 71 0.21 16.61 -4.75
CA LEU A 71 0.90 15.42 -5.23
C LEU A 71 0.07 14.70 -6.29
N ALA A 72 0.66 14.50 -7.47
CA ALA A 72 0.10 13.62 -8.49
C ALA A 72 0.32 12.14 -8.10
N GLY A 73 -0.73 11.31 -8.26
CA GLY A 73 -0.63 9.87 -7.99
C GLY A 73 -0.44 9.51 -6.51
N ASN A 74 -1.05 10.28 -5.60
CA ASN A 74 -0.99 10.07 -4.16
C ASN A 74 -1.95 8.97 -3.66
N GLY A 75 -2.11 7.90 -4.44
CA GLY A 75 -2.88 6.73 -4.04
C GLY A 75 -2.32 6.12 -2.74
N PRO A 76 -3.18 5.56 -1.87
CA PRO A 76 -2.75 4.91 -0.64
C PRO A 76 -1.59 3.92 -0.84
N ILE A 77 -0.75 3.79 0.19
CA ILE A 77 0.24 2.71 0.29
C ILE A 77 -0.32 1.65 1.23
N LEU A 78 -0.30 0.40 0.80
CA LEU A 78 -0.71 -0.77 1.58
C LEU A 78 0.55 -1.53 2.01
N LEU A 79 0.79 -1.66 3.31
CA LEU A 79 1.88 -2.48 3.86
C LEU A 79 1.29 -3.68 4.60
N ASP A 80 1.57 -4.89 4.11
CA ASP A 80 1.08 -6.11 4.74
C ASP A 80 1.94 -6.50 5.94
N VAL A 81 1.32 -6.63 7.12
CA VAL A 81 2.05 -6.90 8.37
C VAL A 81 2.61 -8.31 8.45
N THR A 82 2.09 -9.23 7.64
CA THR A 82 2.49 -10.64 7.62
C THR A 82 3.64 -10.91 6.66
N THR A 83 3.69 -10.21 5.53
CA THR A 83 4.78 -10.37 4.54
C THR A 83 5.83 -9.28 4.63
N GLY A 84 5.49 -8.15 5.26
CA GLY A 84 6.31 -6.93 5.28
C GLY A 84 6.32 -6.19 3.95
N GLU A 85 5.53 -6.61 2.96
CA GLU A 85 5.57 -6.03 1.61
C GLU A 85 4.69 -4.80 1.49
N ALA A 86 5.23 -3.75 0.87
CA ALA A 86 4.50 -2.52 0.57
C ALA A 86 4.07 -2.48 -0.89
N PHE A 87 2.87 -1.98 -1.13
CA PHE A 87 2.25 -1.86 -2.44
C PHE A 87 1.64 -0.47 -2.63
N LEU A 88 1.68 0.00 -3.87
CA LEU A 88 1.08 1.26 -4.29
C LEU A 88 -0.30 1.01 -4.87
N THR A 89 -1.22 1.95 -4.70
CA THR A 89 -2.52 1.93 -5.37
C THR A 89 -2.65 3.08 -6.36
N GLY A 90 -3.64 2.99 -7.23
CA GLY A 90 -4.07 4.12 -8.06
C GLY A 90 -4.88 5.16 -7.28
N THR A 91 -5.34 6.17 -8.02
CA THR A 91 -6.28 7.20 -7.57
C THR A 91 -7.57 7.22 -8.40
N ALA A 92 -7.78 6.23 -9.27
CA ALA A 92 -8.95 6.12 -10.13
C ALA A 92 -10.20 5.67 -9.37
N GLU A 93 -10.01 4.91 -8.28
CA GLU A 93 -11.08 4.34 -7.46
C GLU A 93 -10.91 4.77 -5.99
N PRO A 94 -11.97 4.68 -5.16
CA PRO A 94 -11.86 4.91 -3.72
C PRO A 94 -10.91 3.91 -3.03
N PRO A 95 -10.26 4.28 -1.91
CA PRO A 95 -9.33 3.41 -1.18
C PRO A 95 -9.88 2.01 -0.87
N ALA A 96 -11.17 1.91 -0.51
CA ALA A 96 -11.84 0.65 -0.21
C ALA A 96 -11.80 -0.35 -1.36
N HIS A 97 -11.84 0.12 -2.61
CA HIS A 97 -11.71 -0.74 -3.79
C HIS A 97 -10.36 -1.47 -3.79
N TYR A 98 -9.27 -0.72 -3.59
CA TYR A 98 -7.91 -1.24 -3.63
C TYR A 98 -7.60 -2.16 -2.44
N ILE A 99 -8.08 -1.80 -1.25
CA ILE A 99 -7.96 -2.64 -0.05
C ILE A 99 -8.68 -3.97 -0.26
N ALA A 100 -9.92 -3.94 -0.78
CA ALA A 100 -10.67 -5.15 -1.06
C ALA A 100 -10.01 -6.02 -2.15
N ALA A 101 -9.47 -5.39 -3.20
CA ALA A 101 -8.72 -6.08 -4.26
C ALA A 101 -7.46 -6.78 -3.69
N TYR A 102 -6.71 -6.10 -2.83
CA TYR A 102 -5.55 -6.67 -2.16
C TYR A 102 -5.93 -7.88 -1.29
N ILE A 103 -6.95 -7.73 -0.46
CA ILE A 103 -7.41 -8.80 0.45
C ILE A 103 -7.85 -10.04 -0.35
N ARG A 104 -8.60 -9.85 -1.45
CA ARG A 104 -8.98 -10.96 -2.34
C ARG A 104 -7.75 -11.66 -2.92
N SER A 105 -6.79 -10.90 -3.45
CA SER A 105 -5.55 -11.46 -4.01
C SER A 105 -4.76 -12.26 -2.97
N ARG A 106 -4.64 -11.73 -1.74
CA ARG A 106 -3.97 -12.40 -0.63
C ARG A 106 -4.68 -13.70 -0.23
N ALA A 107 -6.00 -13.69 -0.14
CA ALA A 107 -6.79 -14.89 0.19
C ALA A 107 -6.63 -15.98 -0.88
N SER A 108 -6.66 -15.62 -2.17
CA SER A 108 -6.44 -16.58 -3.26
C SER A 108 -5.04 -17.21 -3.22
N LYS A 109 -3.99 -16.43 -2.91
CA LYS A 109 -2.63 -16.94 -2.76
C LYS A 109 -2.52 -17.90 -1.57
N ASN A 110 -3.16 -17.59 -0.45
CA ASN A 110 -3.14 -18.44 0.74
C ASN A 110 -3.96 -19.72 0.57
N GLY A 111 -5.09 -19.67 -0.16
CA GLY A 111 -5.91 -20.85 -0.48
C GLY A 111 -5.23 -21.81 -1.46
N ALA A 112 -4.41 -21.31 -2.39
CA ALA A 112 -3.63 -22.14 -3.31
C ALA A 112 -2.55 -22.99 -2.59
N VAL A 113 -2.04 -22.53 -1.44
CA VAL A 113 -1.03 -23.25 -0.65
C VAL A 113 -1.64 -24.43 0.14
N LEU A 114 -2.92 -24.39 0.49
CA LEU A 114 -3.61 -25.46 1.23
C LEU A 114 -4.20 -26.55 0.33
N GLY A 115 -4.09 -26.42 -1.01
CA GLY A 115 -4.74 -27.31 -1.99
C GLY A 115 -3.85 -28.38 -2.62
N THR A 116 -2.57 -28.51 -2.25
CA THR A 116 -1.64 -29.42 -2.95
C THR A 116 -1.14 -30.62 -2.14
N ASP A 117 -1.61 -30.84 -0.91
CA ASP A 117 -1.02 -31.88 -0.03
C ASP A 117 -1.90 -33.09 0.30
N THR A 118 -2.98 -33.32 -0.46
CA THR A 118 -3.76 -34.56 -0.34
C THR A 118 -4.22 -35.02 -1.70
N MET A 119 -3.36 -35.73 -2.45
CA MET A 119 -3.76 -36.81 -3.39
C MET A 119 -2.50 -37.45 -4.01
N LEU A 120 -1.75 -38.26 -3.25
CA LEU A 120 -1.11 -39.45 -3.81
C LEU A 120 -0.68 -40.43 -2.70
N GLY A 121 -1.61 -41.27 -2.27
CA GLY A 121 -1.31 -42.51 -1.57
C GLY A 121 -2.15 -43.60 -2.21
N LYS A 122 -1.55 -44.32 -3.17
CA LYS A 122 -2.05 -45.62 -3.65
C LYS A 122 -1.74 -46.69 -2.61
#